data_AF-A0A0L0UJ52-F1
#
_entry.id   AF-A0A0L0UJ52-F1
#
_cell.length_a   1.000
_cell.length_b   1.000
_cell.length_c   1.000
_cell.angle_alpha   90.00
_cell.angle_beta   90.00
_cell.angle_gamma   90.00
#
_symmetry.space_group_name_H-M   'P 1'
#
loop_
_entity.id
_entity.type
_entity.pdbx_description
1 polymer ?
#
loop_
_entity_poly.entity_id
_entity_poly.type
_entity_poly.pdbx_seq_one_letter_code
_entity_poly.pdbx_strand_id
1 'polypeptide(L)'
;ADPLGKDSTESFPASSMSTEAMIRAFIQVQHASALQLASRIKRLESAVLELSIKSEPRESPPTVEPGRIDLQRFKTSDGPSFTGPFQAVEPFITWMNGVQIFFATKAVWHPVDKIRVVGCLIREANTLAFYANGVETFVTKSWDEFKVSLFEFALPPLWRTEL
;
A
#
# COMPACT_ATOMS: atom_id res chain seq x y z
N ALA A 1 57.38 45.54 7.02
CA ALA A 1 58.18 45.32 5.81
C ALA A 1 57.97 43.88 5.38
N ASP A 2 57.74 43.68 4.09
CA ASP A 2 57.67 42.43 3.27
C ASP A 2 58.80 41.41 3.56
N PRO A 3 58.88 40.18 2.96
CA PRO A 3 57.95 39.47 2.05
C PRO A 3 57.89 37.89 2.15
N LEU A 4 57.02 37.30 1.30
CA LEU A 4 57.13 36.05 0.49
C LEU A 4 57.47 34.66 1.11
N GLY A 5 56.47 33.76 1.05
CA GLY A 5 56.41 32.63 0.09
C GLY A 5 57.36 31.43 0.20
N LYS A 6 56.79 30.22 0.41
CA LYS A 6 56.87 29.10 -0.54
C LYS A 6 56.01 27.90 -0.13
N ASP A 7 55.15 27.52 -1.08
CA ASP A 7 54.53 26.22 -1.22
C ASP A 7 55.59 25.11 -1.33
N SER A 8 55.37 23.97 -0.69
CA SER A 8 56.06 22.70 -0.94
C SER A 8 55.23 21.56 -0.38
N THR A 9 54.45 20.99 -1.28
CA THR A 9 53.84 19.66 -1.15
C THR A 9 54.95 18.60 -1.24
N GLU A 10 54.68 17.43 -0.64
CA GLU A 10 55.35 16.13 -0.80
C GLU A 10 56.63 15.84 0.02
N SER A 11 56.53 14.92 0.97
CA SER A 11 56.70 13.48 0.66
C SER A 11 56.53 12.64 1.93
N PHE A 12 55.66 11.64 1.88
CA PHE A 12 55.62 10.59 2.90
C PHE A 12 56.81 9.66 2.67
N PRO A 13 57.60 9.30 3.70
CA PRO A 13 58.82 8.54 3.51
C PRO A 13 58.48 7.06 3.25
N ALA A 14 58.43 6.68 1.97
CA ALA A 14 58.48 5.29 1.55
C ALA A 14 59.96 4.83 1.60
N SER A 15 60.40 4.29 2.75
CA SER A 15 61.70 3.61 2.84
C SER A 15 61.62 2.27 3.58
N SER A 16 61.99 1.21 2.84
CA SER A 16 62.45 -0.13 3.28
C SER A 16 61.47 -1.29 3.50
N MET A 17 60.35 -1.40 2.78
CA MET A 17 59.69 -2.71 2.63
C MET A 17 60.08 -3.36 1.30
N SER A 18 60.70 -4.56 1.36
CA SER A 18 60.92 -5.41 0.17
C SER A 18 59.58 -5.68 -0.53
N THR A 19 59.59 -5.82 -1.85
CA THR A 19 58.39 -6.13 -2.66
C THR A 19 57.63 -7.35 -2.12
N GLU A 20 58.36 -8.33 -1.58
CA GLU A 20 57.78 -9.51 -0.94
C GLU A 20 57.00 -9.16 0.34
N ALA A 21 57.48 -8.18 1.11
CA ALA A 21 56.82 -7.70 2.30
C ALA A 21 55.56 -6.87 1.97
N MET A 22 55.59 -6.13 0.85
CA MET A 22 54.41 -5.43 0.34
C MET A 22 53.31 -6.39 -0.11
N ILE A 23 53.69 -7.46 -0.84
CA ILE A 23 52.75 -8.52 -1.27
C ILE A 23 52.14 -9.21 -0.04
N ARG A 24 52.95 -9.53 0.98
CA ARG A 24 52.45 -10.13 2.22
C ARG A 24 51.46 -9.22 2.96
N ALA A 25 51.77 -7.93 3.07
CA ALA A 25 50.88 -6.96 3.70
C ALA A 25 49.53 -6.86 2.96
N PHE A 26 49.55 -6.84 1.63
CA PHE A 26 48.32 -6.80 0.83
C PHE A 26 47.44 -8.04 1.04
N ILE A 27 48.04 -9.24 1.03
CA ILE A 27 47.32 -10.50 1.27
C ILE A 27 46.70 -10.50 2.68
N GLN A 28 47.41 -10.01 3.69
CA GLN A 28 46.90 -9.91 5.06
C GLN A 28 45.69 -8.98 5.16
N VAL A 29 45.73 -7.81 4.50
CA VAL A 29 44.60 -6.87 4.47
C VAL A 29 43.38 -7.50 3.79
N GLN A 30 43.57 -8.17 2.65
CA GLN A 30 42.48 -8.85 1.95
C GLN A 30 41.87 -9.97 2.78
N HIS A 31 42.70 -10.79 3.43
CA HIS A 31 42.25 -11.88 4.29
C HIS A 31 41.48 -11.36 5.51
N ALA A 32 41.96 -10.30 6.16
CA ALA A 32 41.26 -9.67 7.29
C ALA A 32 39.91 -9.07 6.86
N SER A 33 39.85 -8.42 5.70
CA SER A 33 38.62 -7.88 5.12
C SER A 33 37.59 -8.98 4.82
N ALA A 34 38.04 -10.09 4.22
CA ALA A 34 37.19 -11.24 3.93
C ALA A 34 36.60 -11.87 5.20
N LEU A 35 37.40 -12.02 6.26
CA LEU A 35 36.94 -12.51 7.56
C LEU A 35 35.93 -11.56 8.23
N GLN A 36 36.14 -10.25 8.12
CA GLN A 36 35.21 -9.26 8.65
C GLN A 36 33.87 -9.29 7.90
N LEU A 37 33.90 -9.44 6.57
CA LEU A 37 32.69 -9.57 5.77
C LEU A 37 31.90 -10.84 6.13
N ALA A 38 32.59 -11.99 6.22
CA ALA A 38 31.98 -13.25 6.64
C ALA A 38 31.32 -13.14 8.03
N SER A 39 31.99 -12.46 8.97
CA SER A 39 31.45 -12.23 10.32
C SER A 39 30.18 -11.36 10.31
N ARG A 40 30.14 -10.34 9.45
CA ARG A 40 28.95 -9.49 9.27
C ARG A 40 27.78 -10.26 8.67
N ILE A 41 28.04 -11.06 7.64
CA ILE A 41 27.02 -11.91 6.99
C ILE A 41 26.44 -12.89 8.00
N LYS A 42 27.28 -13.63 8.72
CA LYS A 42 26.83 -14.56 9.75
C LYS A 42 25.95 -13.89 10.81
N ARG A 43 26.29 -12.67 11.23
CA ARG A 43 25.49 -11.92 12.20
C ARG A 43 24.15 -11.47 11.63
N LEU A 44 24.09 -11.10 10.35
CA LEU A 44 22.84 -10.78 9.65
C LEU A 44 21.96 -12.02 9.52
N GLU A 45 22.52 -13.16 9.12
CA GLU A 45 21.79 -14.42 9.01
C GLU A 45 21.20 -14.84 10.36
N SER A 46 21.98 -14.76 11.44
CA SER A 46 21.49 -15.02 12.80
C SER A 46 20.38 -14.06 13.22
N ALA A 47 20.51 -12.75 12.93
CA ALA A 47 19.47 -11.77 13.23
C ALA A 47 18.17 -12.04 12.44
N VAL A 48 18.27 -12.42 11.17
CA VAL A 48 17.11 -12.77 10.32
C VAL A 48 16.41 -14.02 10.84
N LEU A 49 17.16 -15.03 11.27
CA LEU A 49 16.60 -16.25 11.87
C LEU A 49 15.92 -15.94 13.21
N GLU A 50 16.52 -15.14 14.08
CA GLU A 50 15.89 -14.74 15.35
C GLU A 50 14.61 -13.92 15.13
N LEU A 51 14.60 -13.01 14.15
CA LEU A 51 13.40 -12.26 13.79
C LEU A 51 12.30 -13.16 13.20
N SER A 52 12.69 -14.23 12.49
CA SER A 52 11.74 -15.20 11.92
C SER A 52 11.16 -16.14 12.98
N ILE A 53 11.92 -16.46 14.04
CA ILE A 53 11.47 -17.32 15.15
C ILE A 53 10.70 -16.51 16.19
N LYS A 54 11.03 -15.23 16.38
CA LYS A 54 10.32 -14.29 17.24
C LYS A 54 9.20 -13.55 16.51
N SER A 55 8.54 -14.21 15.55
CA SER A 55 7.17 -13.85 15.23
C SER A 55 6.28 -14.35 16.35
N GLU A 56 5.86 -13.45 17.25
CA GLU A 56 4.70 -13.70 18.11
C GLU A 56 3.54 -14.24 17.26
N PRO A 57 2.66 -15.09 17.81
CA PRO A 57 1.43 -15.45 17.12
C PRO A 57 0.66 -14.15 16.90
N ARG A 58 0.76 -13.60 15.68
CA ARG A 58 -0.26 -12.69 15.20
C ARG A 58 -1.54 -13.49 15.32
N GLU A 59 -2.44 -13.05 16.18
CA GLU A 59 -3.83 -13.46 16.14
C GLU A 59 -4.21 -13.46 14.66
N SER A 60 -4.43 -14.66 14.12
CA SER A 60 -4.91 -14.82 12.77
C SER A 60 -6.11 -13.88 12.65
N PRO A 61 -6.13 -12.96 11.65
CA PRO A 61 -7.31 -12.14 11.45
C PRO A 61 -8.51 -13.08 11.39
N PRO A 62 -9.66 -12.68 11.98
CA PRO A 62 -10.84 -13.54 12.05
C PRO A 62 -11.03 -14.15 10.67
N THR A 63 -11.02 -15.49 10.62
CA THR A 63 -11.06 -16.25 9.37
C THR A 63 -12.16 -15.67 8.51
N VAL A 64 -11.77 -14.93 7.48
CA VAL A 64 -12.71 -14.24 6.61
C VAL A 64 -13.51 -15.35 5.95
N GLU A 65 -14.83 -15.38 6.22
CA GLU A 65 -15.73 -16.40 5.68
C GLU A 65 -15.45 -16.59 4.17
N PRO A 66 -15.51 -17.83 3.65
CA PRO A 66 -15.22 -18.09 2.23
C PRO A 66 -16.00 -17.13 1.32
N GLY A 67 -15.28 -16.37 0.49
CA GLY A 67 -15.86 -15.39 -0.43
C GLY A 67 -16.05 -13.98 0.12
N ARG A 68 -15.72 -13.73 1.41
CA ARG A 68 -15.62 -12.38 1.97
C ARG A 68 -14.23 -11.78 1.74
N ILE A 69 -14.18 -10.46 1.74
CA ILE A 69 -12.93 -9.69 1.75
C ILE A 69 -12.61 -9.19 3.17
N ASP A 70 -11.32 -9.06 3.49
CA ASP A 70 -10.89 -8.37 4.69
C ASP A 70 -11.11 -6.85 4.52
N LEU A 71 -12.24 -6.36 5.02
CA LEU A 71 -12.63 -4.95 4.93
C LEU A 71 -11.66 -4.00 5.64
N GLN A 72 -10.91 -4.47 6.65
CA GLN A 72 -9.93 -3.65 7.34
C GLN A 72 -8.68 -3.39 6.48
N ARG A 73 -8.33 -4.36 5.63
CA ARG A 73 -7.17 -4.26 4.72
C ARG A 73 -7.55 -3.83 3.31
N PHE A 74 -8.82 -3.88 2.95
CA PHE A 74 -9.30 -3.51 1.63
C PHE A 74 -9.15 -2.02 1.37
N LYS A 75 -8.32 -1.65 0.39
CA LYS A 75 -8.09 -0.26 0.00
C LYS A 75 -9.10 0.20 -1.05
N THR A 76 -9.85 1.24 -0.72
CA THR A 76 -10.80 1.91 -1.61
C THR A 76 -10.23 3.14 -2.32
N SER A 77 -8.96 3.48 -2.08
CA SER A 77 -8.28 4.65 -2.66
C SER A 77 -8.28 4.65 -4.19
N ASP A 78 -8.21 3.47 -4.80
CA ASP A 78 -8.19 3.32 -6.27
C ASP A 78 -9.61 3.14 -6.85
N GLY A 79 -10.63 3.21 -6.01
CA GLY A 79 -12.02 3.03 -6.42
C GLY A 79 -12.62 4.33 -6.96
N PRO A 80 -13.61 4.24 -7.86
CA PRO A 80 -14.29 5.41 -8.40
C PRO A 80 -15.08 6.11 -7.30
N SER A 81 -14.73 7.36 -6.99
CA SER A 81 -15.44 8.16 -6.00
C SER A 81 -16.60 8.92 -6.65
N PHE A 82 -17.79 8.87 -6.04
CA PHE A 82 -18.93 9.67 -6.49
C PHE A 82 -18.84 11.08 -5.94
N THR A 83 -18.37 12.00 -6.76
CA THR A 83 -18.26 13.44 -6.47
C THR A 83 -19.21 14.30 -7.32
N GLY A 84 -20.06 13.65 -8.11
CA GLY A 84 -21.03 14.34 -8.97
C GLY A 84 -22.14 15.01 -8.17
N PRO A 85 -22.89 15.95 -8.79
CA PRO A 85 -24.05 16.55 -8.13
C PRO A 85 -25.13 15.52 -7.81
N PHE A 86 -25.88 15.77 -6.73
CA PHE A 86 -27.09 15.01 -6.41
C PHE A 86 -28.09 15.09 -7.57
N GLN A 87 -28.77 13.97 -7.89
CA GLN A 87 -29.73 13.86 -8.99
C GLN A 87 -29.18 14.11 -10.40
N ALA A 88 -27.86 14.17 -10.58
CA ALA A 88 -27.27 14.15 -11.92
C ALA A 88 -27.20 12.71 -12.44
N VAL A 89 -27.96 12.41 -13.50
CA VAL A 89 -28.10 11.04 -14.05
C VAL A 89 -26.77 10.50 -14.57
N GLU A 90 -26.16 11.16 -15.55
CA GLU A 90 -24.93 10.67 -16.18
C GLU A 90 -23.77 10.46 -15.18
N PRO A 91 -23.44 11.39 -14.26
CA PRO A 91 -22.38 11.17 -13.27
C PRO A 91 -22.65 9.97 -12.36
N PHE A 92 -23.89 9.80 -11.90
CA PHE A 92 -24.24 8.70 -11.01
C PHE A 92 -24.18 7.35 -11.74
N ILE A 93 -24.74 7.26 -12.95
CA ILE A 93 -24.70 6.03 -13.75
C ILE A 93 -23.27 5.66 -14.13
N THR A 94 -22.46 6.64 -14.55
CA THR A 94 -21.04 6.44 -14.85
C THR A 94 -20.28 5.92 -13.63
N TRP A 95 -20.51 6.52 -12.47
CA TRP A 95 -19.92 6.07 -11.21
C TRP A 95 -20.33 4.64 -10.86
N MET A 96 -21.62 4.30 -10.91
CA MET A 96 -22.11 2.96 -10.57
C MET A 96 -21.55 1.89 -11.53
N ASN A 97 -21.42 2.22 -12.81
CA ASN A 97 -20.76 1.33 -13.78
C ASN A 97 -19.28 1.11 -13.41
N GLY A 98 -18.57 2.19 -13.05
CA GLY A 98 -17.21 2.10 -12.53
C GLY A 98 -17.11 1.23 -11.27
N VAL A 99 -18.03 1.36 -10.32
CA VAL A 99 -18.08 0.55 -9.10
C VAL A 99 -18.25 -0.93 -9.43
N GLN A 100 -19.12 -1.27 -10.39
CA GLN A 100 -19.31 -2.67 -10.82
C GLN A 100 -18.04 -3.25 -11.44
N ILE A 101 -17.34 -2.49 -12.29
CA ILE A 101 -16.03 -2.88 -12.84
C ILE A 101 -14.98 -3.03 -11.73
N PHE A 102 -14.96 -2.11 -10.76
CA PHE A 102 -14.04 -2.16 -9.63
C PHE A 102 -14.27 -3.43 -8.79
N PHE A 103 -15.51 -3.82 -8.53
CA PHE A 103 -15.81 -5.08 -7.84
C PHE A 103 -15.37 -6.32 -8.62
N ALA A 104 -15.61 -6.34 -9.93
CA ALA A 104 -15.17 -7.45 -10.77
C ALA A 104 -13.64 -7.58 -10.78
N THR A 105 -12.92 -6.46 -10.86
CA THR A 105 -11.45 -6.45 -10.91
C THR A 105 -10.80 -6.76 -9.55
N LYS A 106 -11.43 -6.36 -8.44
CA LYS A 106 -10.94 -6.61 -7.08
C LYS A 106 -11.52 -7.87 -6.43
N ALA A 107 -12.26 -8.67 -7.19
CA ALA A 107 -12.90 -9.91 -6.72
C ALA A 107 -13.79 -9.72 -5.48
N VAL A 108 -14.56 -8.62 -5.43
CA VAL A 108 -15.52 -8.35 -4.35
C VAL A 108 -16.86 -8.98 -4.72
N TRP A 109 -17.11 -10.19 -4.22
CA TRP A 109 -18.30 -10.97 -4.61
C TRP A 109 -19.46 -10.83 -3.64
N HIS A 110 -19.17 -10.84 -2.34
CA HIS A 110 -20.18 -10.93 -1.31
C HIS A 110 -21.03 -9.65 -1.23
N PRO A 111 -22.38 -9.73 -1.21
CA PRO A 111 -23.26 -8.57 -1.19
C PRO A 111 -22.95 -7.57 -0.06
N VAL A 112 -22.77 -8.08 1.17
CA VAL A 112 -22.44 -7.24 2.34
C VAL A 112 -21.16 -6.43 2.10
N ASP A 113 -20.15 -7.05 1.49
CA ASP A 113 -18.86 -6.40 1.27
C ASP A 113 -18.98 -5.36 0.16
N LYS A 114 -19.72 -5.66 -0.92
CA LYS A 114 -20.06 -4.68 -1.97
C LYS A 114 -20.73 -3.45 -1.37
N ILE A 115 -21.76 -3.65 -0.54
CA ILE A 115 -22.52 -2.55 0.07
C ILE A 115 -21.62 -1.69 0.96
N ARG A 116 -20.80 -2.31 1.81
CA ARG A 116 -19.85 -1.60 2.68
C ARG A 116 -18.81 -0.82 1.88
N VAL A 117 -18.24 -1.43 0.84
CA VAL A 117 -17.24 -0.76 0.00
C VAL A 117 -17.86 0.41 -0.77
N VAL A 118 -19.10 0.28 -1.29
CA VAL A 118 -19.79 1.41 -1.95
C VAL A 118 -19.93 2.61 -1.02
N GLY A 119 -20.27 2.39 0.25
CA GLY A 119 -20.30 3.46 1.25
C GLY A 119 -19.01 4.27 1.32
N CYS A 120 -17.87 3.59 1.23
CA CYS A 120 -16.55 4.23 1.20
C CYS A 120 -16.22 4.98 -0.10
N LEU A 121 -17.02 4.81 -1.16
CA LEU A 121 -16.83 5.43 -2.48
C LEU A 121 -17.79 6.62 -2.72
N ILE A 122 -18.67 6.94 -1.79
CA ILE A 122 -19.58 8.10 -1.93
C ILE A 122 -18.94 9.35 -1.30
N ARG A 123 -18.93 10.47 -2.02
CA ARG A 123 -18.47 11.79 -1.54
C ARG A 123 -19.55 12.87 -1.64
N GLU A 124 -20.54 12.69 -2.51
CA GLU A 124 -21.73 13.53 -2.58
C GLU A 124 -22.52 13.45 -1.27
N ALA A 125 -22.86 14.61 -0.69
CA ALA A 125 -23.32 14.75 0.68
C ALA A 125 -24.68 14.10 0.95
N ASN A 126 -25.66 14.27 0.06
CA ASN A 126 -27.02 13.77 0.26
C ASN A 126 -27.07 12.24 0.18
N THR A 127 -26.40 11.69 -0.83
CA THR A 127 -26.27 10.24 -1.04
C THR A 127 -25.47 9.60 0.10
N LEU A 128 -24.42 10.28 0.59
CA LEU A 128 -23.65 9.81 1.74
C LEU A 128 -24.51 9.80 3.01
N ALA A 129 -25.29 10.86 3.25
CA ALA A 129 -26.19 10.92 4.39
C ALA A 129 -27.25 9.81 4.34
N PHE A 130 -27.84 9.56 3.17
CA PHE A 130 -28.76 8.44 2.96
C PHE A 130 -28.11 7.09 3.28
N TYR A 131 -26.90 6.85 2.76
CA TYR A 131 -26.14 5.63 3.05
C TYR A 131 -25.87 5.49 4.56
N ALA A 132 -25.32 6.52 5.19
CA ALA A 132 -24.91 6.51 6.60
C ALA A 132 -26.09 6.24 7.53
N ASN A 133 -27.26 6.83 7.26
CA ASN A 133 -28.46 6.65 8.07
C ASN A 133 -29.11 5.27 7.88
N GLY A 134 -28.87 4.59 6.75
CA GLY A 134 -29.50 3.31 6.42
C GLY A 134 -28.56 2.10 6.47
N VAL A 135 -27.28 2.28 6.82
CA VAL A 135 -26.24 1.25 6.62
C VAL A 135 -26.58 -0.09 7.26
N GLU A 136 -27.09 -0.10 8.50
CA GLU A 136 -27.48 -1.33 9.22
C GLU A 136 -28.61 -2.10 8.50
N THR A 137 -29.52 -1.37 7.85
CA THR A 137 -30.58 -1.96 7.03
C THR A 137 -30.09 -2.36 5.65
N PHE A 138 -29.13 -1.64 5.07
CA PHE A 138 -28.61 -1.95 3.74
C PHE A 138 -27.78 -3.22 3.74
N VAL A 139 -26.95 -3.45 4.77
CA VAL A 139 -26.08 -4.64 4.83
C VAL A 139 -26.85 -5.95 4.97
N THR A 140 -28.17 -5.94 5.21
CA THR A 140 -29.00 -7.15 5.19
C THR A 140 -29.62 -7.45 3.82
N LYS A 141 -29.55 -6.49 2.89
CA LYS A 141 -30.11 -6.62 1.54
C LYS A 141 -29.18 -7.38 0.60
N SER A 142 -29.75 -7.93 -0.47
CA SER A 142 -28.98 -8.31 -1.65
C SER A 142 -28.36 -7.07 -2.31
N TRP A 143 -27.35 -7.30 -3.16
CA TRP A 143 -26.72 -6.22 -3.93
C TRP A 143 -27.71 -5.50 -4.85
N ASP A 144 -28.64 -6.24 -5.48
CA ASP A 144 -29.60 -5.66 -6.41
C ASP A 144 -30.67 -4.83 -5.70
N GLU A 145 -31.19 -5.29 -4.55
CA GLU A 145 -32.13 -4.50 -3.73
C GLU A 145 -31.49 -3.21 -3.21
N PHE A 146 -30.22 -3.28 -2.79
CA PHE A 146 -29.47 -2.09 -2.38
C PHE A 146 -29.32 -1.10 -3.55
N LYS A 147 -28.93 -1.57 -4.74
CA LYS A 147 -28.86 -0.72 -5.94
C LYS A 147 -30.19 -0.05 -6.21
N VAL A 148 -31.31 -0.76 -6.15
CA VAL A 148 -32.64 -0.16 -6.37
C VAL A 148 -32.88 0.99 -5.39
N SER A 149 -32.68 0.76 -4.08
CA SER A 149 -32.84 1.82 -3.07
C SER A 149 -31.91 3.01 -3.30
N LEU A 150 -30.67 2.76 -3.70
CA LEU A 150 -29.69 3.83 -3.96
C LEU A 150 -30.06 4.64 -5.21
N PHE A 151 -30.54 3.98 -6.28
CA PHE A 151 -30.97 4.64 -7.51
C PHE A 151 -32.24 5.46 -7.29
N GLU A 152 -33.22 4.92 -6.57
CA GLU A 152 -34.45 5.64 -6.23
C GLU A 152 -34.18 6.92 -5.42
N PHE A 153 -33.15 6.91 -4.58
CA PHE A 153 -32.78 8.08 -3.79
C PHE A 153 -31.91 9.08 -4.57
N ALA A 154 -30.87 8.59 -5.25
CA ALA A 154 -29.81 9.43 -5.81
C ALA A 154 -30.14 10.01 -7.19
N LEU A 155 -31.16 9.48 -7.88
CA LEU A 155 -31.57 9.92 -9.21
C LEU A 155 -32.92 10.66 -9.18
N PRO A 156 -33.16 11.55 -10.15
CA PRO A 156 -34.46 12.19 -10.28
C PRO A 156 -35.53 11.16 -10.68
N PRO A 157 -36.81 11.43 -10.38
CA PRO A 157 -37.91 10.64 -10.93
C PRO A 157 -37.81 10.55 -12.46
N LEU A 158 -38.16 9.40 -13.02
CA LEU A 158 -38.14 9.16 -14.47
C LEU A 158 -36.75 9.24 -15.14
N TRP A 159 -35.64 9.23 -14.41
CA TRP A 159 -34.27 9.27 -14.98
C TRP A 159 -33.99 8.31 -16.15
N ARG A 160 -34.74 7.20 -16.27
CA ARG A 160 -34.62 6.24 -17.37
C ARG A 160 -35.11 6.79 -18.72
N THR A 161 -35.87 7.87 -18.74
CA THR A 161 -36.29 8.53 -19.98
C THR A 161 -35.29 9.58 -20.46
N GLU A 162 -34.26 9.86 -19.67
CA GLU A 162 -33.22 10.86 -19.95
C GLU A 162 -31.91 10.24 -20.45
N LEU A 163 -31.90 8.93 -20.69
CA LEU A 163 -30.75 8.16 -21.20
C LEU A 163 -30.85 7.87 -22.71
#